data_AF-A0A8T4G143-F1
#
_entry.id   AF-A0A8T4G143-F1
#
_cell.length_a   1.000
_cell.length_b   1.000
_cell.length_c   1.000
_cell.angle_alpha   90.00
_cell.angle_beta   90.00
_cell.angle_gamma   90.00
#
_symmetry.space_group_name_H-M   'P 1'
#
loop_
_entity.id
_entity.type
_entity.pdbx_description
1 polymer ?
#
loop_
_entity_poly.entity_id
_entity_poly.type
_entity_poly.pdbx_seq_one_letter_code
_entity_poly.pdbx_strand_id
1 'polypeptide(L)'
;MKLMDAKYNTQINKHEIWAIGKKKYSDYIIMEKDARLKGYALVHGLLALIVANHESTYHPSVGHAIGDAMDSLFLNQNMSYDRLKENPDMIAQFVINHVTKEIPVADEEKLKQAIKRGLPLIFKIIDKMWPEPNHPNLKVIGKALHEVDDPVGILKRNGIDIEPELEEFRQFLAEISGKKIEPKKPKPQTISPEVLAIVMGLKFAGYSEEALKKAEEEILSKIDSLLDNYPETTQLIGHYAALLRLIQRKEFERLEELFG
;
A
#
# COMPACT_ATOMS: atom_id res chain seq x y z
N MET A 1 -9.29 14.72 16.36
CA MET A 1 -8.45 15.82 15.82
C MET A 1 -8.32 15.62 14.31
N LYS A 2 -8.31 16.67 13.46
CA LYS A 2 -8.33 16.59 11.97
C LYS A 2 -7.11 17.34 11.38
N LEU A 3 -6.54 16.91 10.24
CA LEU A 3 -5.18 17.25 9.71
C LEU A 3 -5.15 17.43 8.16
N MET A 4 -4.59 18.47 7.48
CA MET A 4 -4.05 18.39 6.07
C MET A 4 -4.83 19.01 4.82
N ASP A 5 -5.28 20.28 4.76
CA ASP A 5 -6.08 20.89 3.64
C ASP A 5 -5.59 22.29 3.19
N ALA A 6 -5.17 22.48 1.93
CA ALA A 6 -4.49 23.71 1.47
C ALA A 6 -5.37 24.75 0.74
N LYS A 7 -4.93 26.03 0.72
CA LYS A 7 -5.41 27.11 -0.15
C LYS A 7 -4.26 27.83 -0.85
N TYR A 8 -4.46 28.20 -2.11
CA TYR A 8 -3.53 29.02 -2.89
C TYR A 8 -3.86 30.49 -2.74
N ASN A 9 -2.89 31.31 -2.32
CA ASN A 9 -3.07 32.75 -2.13
C ASN A 9 -2.50 33.53 -3.34
N THR A 10 -3.39 33.99 -4.21
CA THR A 10 -3.05 34.70 -5.46
C THR A 10 -2.37 36.05 -5.27
N GLN A 11 -2.35 36.62 -4.05
CA GLN A 11 -1.67 37.89 -3.77
C GLN A 11 -0.18 37.72 -3.43
N ILE A 12 0.28 36.51 -3.08
CA ILE A 12 1.61 36.29 -2.47
C ILE A 12 2.45 35.25 -3.24
N ASN A 13 1.91 34.61 -4.28
CA ASN A 13 2.57 33.50 -5.01
C ASN A 13 3.07 32.37 -4.07
N LYS A 14 2.35 32.13 -2.97
CA LYS A 14 2.62 31.07 -2.00
C LYS A 14 1.42 30.13 -1.85
N HIS A 15 1.72 28.87 -1.58
CA HIS A 15 0.74 27.88 -1.14
C HIS A 15 0.72 27.88 0.39
N GLU A 16 -0.48 27.84 1.00
CA GLU A 16 -0.66 27.70 2.45
C GLU A 16 -1.44 26.41 2.74
N ILE A 17 -0.93 25.54 3.62
CA ILE A 17 -1.50 24.22 3.92
C ILE A 17 -2.13 24.21 5.34
N TRP A 18 -3.41 23.80 5.46
CA TRP A 18 -4.26 23.81 6.67
C TRP A 18 -4.96 22.42 6.98
N ALA A 19 -6.28 22.31 7.25
CA ALA A 19 -7.06 21.17 7.86
C ALA A 19 -7.95 20.15 7.04
N ILE A 20 -7.63 18.85 6.78
CA ILE A 20 -8.40 17.90 5.86
C ILE A 20 -9.92 18.05 5.86
N GLY A 21 -10.43 18.27 4.66
CA GLY A 21 -11.64 17.60 4.16
C GLY A 21 -11.29 16.46 3.19
N LYS A 22 -12.02 15.34 3.28
CA LYS A 22 -11.90 14.05 2.53
C LYS A 22 -11.92 14.11 0.97
N LYS A 23 -11.42 15.17 0.32
CA LYS A 23 -11.44 15.33 -1.14
C LYS A 23 -10.13 15.83 -1.78
N LYS A 24 -9.21 16.47 -1.06
CA LYS A 24 -8.11 17.21 -1.73
C LYS A 24 -6.90 16.41 -2.19
N TYR A 25 -6.63 15.21 -1.67
CA TYR A 25 -5.42 14.49 -2.07
C TYR A 25 -5.45 14.06 -3.54
N SER A 26 -6.59 13.60 -4.06
CA SER A 26 -6.78 13.35 -5.50
C SER A 26 -6.53 14.59 -6.34
N ASP A 27 -7.02 15.74 -5.89
CA ASP A 27 -7.02 16.98 -6.66
C ASP A 27 -5.61 17.61 -6.70
N TYR A 28 -4.77 17.30 -5.70
CA TYR A 28 -3.33 17.61 -5.70
C TYR A 28 -2.48 16.56 -6.45
N ILE A 29 -2.85 15.27 -6.36
CA ILE A 29 -2.22 14.20 -7.14
C ILE A 29 -2.48 14.41 -8.65
N ILE A 30 -3.64 14.94 -8.99
CA ILE A 30 -4.07 15.28 -10.35
C ILE A 30 -3.99 16.82 -10.53
N MET A 31 -2.83 17.40 -10.23
CA MET A 31 -2.49 18.71 -10.82
C MET A 31 -2.15 18.54 -12.31
N GLU A 32 -3.19 18.25 -13.12
CA GLU A 32 -3.21 18.26 -14.60
C GLU A 32 -2.62 19.55 -15.22
N LYS A 33 -2.43 20.59 -14.41
CA LYS A 33 -1.99 21.93 -14.81
C LYS A 33 -0.50 22.21 -14.54
N ASP A 34 0.19 21.38 -13.76
CA ASP A 34 1.61 21.60 -13.45
C ASP A 34 2.42 20.30 -13.50
N ALA A 35 3.02 20.05 -14.66
CA ALA A 35 3.89 18.90 -14.91
C ALA A 35 5.10 18.81 -13.95
N ARG A 36 5.51 19.92 -13.31
CA ARG A 36 6.62 19.90 -12.34
C ARG A 36 6.28 19.07 -11.11
N LEU A 37 5.03 19.09 -10.68
CA LEU A 37 4.52 18.43 -9.46
C LEU A 37 4.17 16.94 -9.67
N LYS A 38 4.54 16.37 -10.83
CA LYS A 38 4.45 14.93 -11.11
C LYS A 38 4.95 14.11 -9.92
N GLY A 39 4.09 13.24 -9.41
CA GLY A 39 4.43 12.32 -8.32
C GLY A 39 4.68 12.96 -6.94
N TYR A 40 4.51 14.28 -6.75
CA TYR A 40 4.80 14.99 -5.48
C TYR A 40 4.26 14.23 -4.24
N ALA A 41 2.97 13.89 -4.25
CA ALA A 41 2.32 13.23 -3.11
C ALA A 41 2.78 11.78 -2.90
N LEU A 42 3.21 11.10 -3.97
CA LEU A 42 3.79 9.75 -3.89
C LEU A 42 5.21 9.81 -3.33
N VAL A 43 6.03 10.78 -3.76
CA VAL A 43 7.36 11.03 -3.17
C VAL A 43 7.22 11.37 -1.69
N HIS A 44 6.32 12.29 -1.33
CA HIS A 44 6.02 12.66 0.06
C HIS A 44 5.63 11.46 0.92
N GLY A 45 4.62 10.68 0.49
CA GLY A 45 4.13 9.53 1.24
C GLY A 45 5.16 8.41 1.39
N LEU A 46 5.90 8.08 0.32
CA LEU A 46 6.89 7.01 0.35
C LEU A 46 8.16 7.42 1.13
N LEU A 47 8.62 8.68 1.04
CA LEU A 47 9.71 9.19 1.90
C LEU A 47 9.32 9.19 3.38
N ALA A 48 8.09 9.59 3.72
CA ALA A 48 7.59 9.52 5.09
C ALA A 48 7.60 8.07 5.63
N LEU A 49 7.29 7.07 4.79
CA LEU A 49 7.42 5.66 5.16
C LEU A 49 8.88 5.24 5.42
N ILE A 50 9.85 5.72 4.64
CA ILE A 50 11.28 5.43 4.88
C ILE A 50 11.68 5.95 6.26
N VAL A 51 11.43 7.23 6.55
CA VAL A 51 11.82 7.85 7.81
C VAL A 51 11.10 7.21 9.00
N ALA A 52 9.79 6.97 8.89
CA ALA A 52 9.02 6.33 9.96
C ALA A 52 9.45 4.89 10.24
N ASN A 53 9.90 4.13 9.23
CA ASN A 53 10.43 2.77 9.44
C ASN A 53 11.86 2.78 9.99
N HIS A 54 12.73 3.70 9.54
CA HIS A 54 14.10 3.81 10.05
C HIS A 54 14.13 4.23 11.52
N GLU A 55 13.44 5.32 11.88
CA GLU A 55 13.35 5.82 13.26
C GLU A 55 12.31 5.07 14.11
N SER A 56 11.65 4.03 13.56
CA SER A 56 10.53 3.30 14.18
C SER A 56 9.42 4.19 14.77
N THR A 57 9.25 5.40 14.21
CA THR A 57 8.44 6.48 14.77
C THR A 57 7.35 6.90 13.78
N TYR A 58 6.12 6.50 14.06
CA TYR A 58 4.94 6.85 13.26
C TYR A 58 4.24 8.09 13.84
N HIS A 59 4.94 9.24 13.83
CA HIS A 59 4.44 10.52 14.36
C HIS A 59 4.03 11.48 13.24
N PRO A 60 2.96 12.31 13.40
CA PRO A 60 2.58 13.30 12.39
C PRO A 60 3.70 14.28 11.97
N SER A 61 4.64 14.59 12.88
CA SER A 61 5.82 15.42 12.57
C SER A 61 6.69 14.84 11.46
N VAL A 62 6.73 13.52 11.26
CA VAL A 62 7.43 12.91 10.11
C VAL A 62 6.77 13.39 8.82
N GLY A 63 5.45 13.28 8.71
CA GLY A 63 4.71 13.76 7.54
C GLY A 63 4.85 15.26 7.28
N HIS A 64 4.90 16.07 8.35
CA HIS A 64 5.14 17.51 8.24
C HIS A 64 6.56 17.83 7.74
N ALA A 65 7.59 17.24 8.36
CA ALA A 65 8.98 17.51 8.00
C ALA A 65 9.33 17.10 6.56
N ILE A 66 8.78 15.97 6.09
CA ILE A 66 8.91 15.59 4.67
C ILE A 66 8.11 16.58 3.79
N GLY A 67 6.92 17.01 4.22
CA GLY A 67 6.12 18.00 3.49
C GLY A 67 6.90 19.30 3.25
N ASP A 68 7.46 19.88 4.30
CA ASP A 68 8.26 21.11 4.26
C ASP A 68 9.52 20.97 3.39
N ALA A 69 10.17 19.81 3.44
CA ALA A 69 11.28 19.48 2.56
C ALA A 69 10.84 19.42 1.07
N MET A 70 9.72 18.76 0.78
CA MET A 70 9.21 18.63 -0.59
C MET A 70 8.69 19.96 -1.14
N ASP A 71 7.97 20.75 -0.35
CA ASP A 71 7.52 22.10 -0.73
C ASP A 71 8.71 23.02 -1.04
N SER A 72 9.76 22.92 -0.23
CA SER A 72 10.98 23.69 -0.46
C SER A 72 11.74 23.28 -1.72
N LEU A 73 11.66 22.01 -2.14
CA LEU A 73 12.25 21.53 -3.40
C LEU A 73 11.35 21.89 -4.61
N PHE A 74 10.09 21.46 -4.61
CA PHE A 74 9.18 21.62 -5.75
C PHE A 74 8.66 23.05 -5.91
N LEU A 75 8.24 23.71 -4.82
CA LEU A 75 7.56 25.01 -4.89
C LEU A 75 8.54 26.17 -4.77
N ASN A 76 9.45 26.14 -3.79
CA ASN A 76 10.38 27.27 -3.53
C ASN A 76 11.59 27.24 -4.48
N GLN A 77 12.20 26.08 -4.71
CA GLN A 77 13.34 25.91 -5.62
C GLN A 77 12.94 25.59 -7.07
N ASN A 78 11.63 25.44 -7.35
CA ASN A 78 11.11 25.17 -8.69
C ASN A 78 11.72 23.91 -9.35
N MET A 79 11.99 22.87 -8.55
CA MET A 79 12.52 21.60 -9.04
C MET A 79 11.38 20.77 -9.66
N SER A 80 11.63 20.23 -10.85
CA SER A 80 10.75 19.21 -11.44
C SER A 80 11.10 17.82 -10.92
N TYR A 81 10.14 16.91 -11.00
CA TYR A 81 10.34 15.48 -10.75
C TYR A 81 11.59 14.90 -11.44
N ASP A 82 11.83 15.23 -12.73
CA ASP A 82 12.97 14.70 -13.47
C ASP A 82 14.32 15.23 -12.95
N ARG A 83 14.39 16.51 -12.55
CA ARG A 83 15.60 17.08 -11.91
C ARG A 83 15.87 16.48 -10.52
N LEU A 84 14.84 16.03 -9.83
CA LEU A 84 15.00 15.33 -8.56
C LEU A 84 15.62 13.93 -8.76
N LYS A 85 15.26 13.23 -9.85
CA LYS A 85 15.87 11.93 -10.20
C LYS A 85 17.38 12.03 -10.47
N GLU A 86 17.84 13.16 -11.01
CA GLU A 86 19.25 13.40 -11.31
C GLU A 86 20.15 13.53 -10.07
N ASN A 87 19.61 13.88 -8.90
CA ASN A 87 20.42 14.12 -7.70
C ASN A 87 19.77 13.62 -6.39
N PRO A 88 19.74 12.30 -6.14
CA PRO A 88 19.22 11.71 -4.90
C PRO A 88 19.95 12.17 -3.63
N ASP A 89 21.25 12.50 -3.73
CA ASP A 89 22.09 12.90 -2.59
C ASP A 89 21.68 14.27 -2.03
N MET A 90 21.39 15.22 -2.93
CA MET A 90 20.86 16.52 -2.56
C MET A 90 19.50 16.38 -1.87
N ILE A 91 18.61 15.51 -2.38
CA ILE A 91 17.31 15.26 -1.74
C ILE A 91 17.48 14.62 -0.36
N ALA A 92 18.33 13.60 -0.22
CA ALA A 92 18.58 12.95 1.06
C ALA A 92 19.11 13.94 2.11
N GLN A 93 20.04 14.81 1.74
CA GLN A 93 20.51 15.88 2.62
C GLN A 93 19.42 16.90 2.95
N PHE A 94 18.62 17.29 1.95
CA PHE A 94 17.56 18.29 2.11
C PHE A 94 16.45 17.79 3.05
N VAL A 95 16.06 16.52 2.91
CA VAL A 95 15.10 15.84 3.79
C VAL A 95 15.62 15.81 5.23
N ILE A 96 16.86 15.38 5.46
CA ILE A 96 17.45 15.33 6.82
C ILE A 96 17.43 16.69 7.49
N ASN A 97 17.83 17.74 6.77
CA ASN A 97 17.85 19.11 7.28
C ASN A 97 16.47 19.65 7.72
N HIS A 98 15.37 18.95 7.41
CA HIS A 98 14.02 19.24 7.91
C HIS A 98 13.60 18.23 8.97
N VAL A 99 13.84 16.95 8.74
CA VAL A 99 13.51 15.86 9.68
C VAL A 99 14.17 16.07 11.05
N THR A 100 15.46 16.40 11.11
CA THR A 100 16.20 16.56 12.38
C THR A 100 15.79 17.79 13.21
N LYS A 101 15.00 18.71 12.63
CA LYS A 101 14.40 19.85 13.36
C LYS A 101 13.09 19.45 14.07
N GLU A 102 12.36 18.52 13.46
CA GLU A 102 10.98 18.17 13.84
C GLU A 102 10.88 16.87 14.65
N ILE A 103 11.86 15.95 14.49
CA ILE A 103 11.96 14.71 15.26
C ILE A 103 13.42 14.46 15.70
N PRO A 104 13.64 13.82 16.86
CA PRO A 104 14.95 13.27 17.19
C PRO A 104 15.28 12.12 16.23
N VAL A 105 16.48 12.16 15.64
CA VAL A 105 17.02 11.13 14.75
C VAL A 105 18.16 10.41 15.47
N ALA A 106 18.16 9.08 15.47
CA ALA A 106 19.17 8.30 16.18
C ALA A 106 20.53 8.27 15.46
N ASP A 107 20.53 8.26 14.13
CA ASP A 107 21.73 8.23 13.28
C ASP A 107 21.43 8.93 11.95
N GLU A 108 21.85 10.19 11.82
CA GLU A 108 21.56 11.02 10.64
C GLU A 108 22.19 10.47 9.36
N GLU A 109 23.42 9.94 9.42
CA GLU A 109 24.11 9.43 8.22
C GLU A 109 23.50 8.10 7.78
N LYS A 110 23.13 7.22 8.71
CA LYS A 110 22.40 5.99 8.36
C LYS A 110 21.01 6.29 7.78
N LEU A 111 20.29 7.28 8.33
CA LEU A 111 19.04 7.78 7.76
C LEU A 111 19.26 8.36 6.34
N LYS A 112 20.38 9.05 6.11
CA LYS A 112 20.76 9.60 4.79
C LYS A 112 20.96 8.52 3.76
N GLN A 113 21.70 7.47 4.12
CA GLN A 113 21.92 6.32 3.26
C GLN A 113 20.61 5.56 3.01
N ALA A 114 19.71 5.45 3.99
CA ALA A 114 18.37 4.90 3.79
C ALA A 114 17.56 5.74 2.77
N ILE A 115 17.46 7.06 2.94
CA ILE A 115 16.74 7.92 1.99
C ILE A 115 17.36 7.84 0.58
N LYS A 116 18.68 7.94 0.47
CA LYS A 116 19.43 7.83 -0.79
C LYS A 116 19.18 6.49 -1.50
N ARG A 117 19.15 5.38 -0.77
CA ARG A 117 18.85 4.04 -1.32
C ARG A 117 17.38 3.85 -1.72
N GLY A 118 16.45 4.46 -0.97
CA GLY A 118 15.02 4.33 -1.23
C GLY A 118 14.50 5.23 -2.36
N LEU A 119 15.13 6.39 -2.60
CA LEU A 119 14.71 7.32 -3.66
C LEU A 119 14.62 6.67 -5.07
N PRO A 120 15.60 5.88 -5.55
CA PRO A 120 15.46 5.12 -6.79
C PRO A 120 14.23 4.19 -6.85
N LEU A 121 13.86 3.54 -5.74
CA LEU A 121 12.69 2.67 -5.65
C LEU A 121 11.39 3.49 -5.75
N ILE A 122 11.34 4.64 -5.07
CA ILE A 122 10.25 5.60 -5.14
C ILE A 122 10.04 6.08 -6.59
N PHE A 123 11.11 6.46 -7.28
CA PHE A 123 11.05 6.91 -8.67
C PHE A 123 10.60 5.78 -9.62
N LYS A 124 11.05 4.53 -9.41
CA LYS A 124 10.63 3.36 -10.18
C LYS A 124 9.12 3.10 -10.06
N ILE A 125 8.55 3.22 -8.86
CA ILE A 125 7.09 3.12 -8.62
C ILE A 125 6.36 4.24 -9.38
N ILE A 126 6.82 5.49 -9.23
CA ILE A 126 6.15 6.66 -9.81
C ILE A 126 6.22 6.65 -11.33
N ASP A 127 7.36 6.32 -11.93
CA ASP A 127 7.51 6.21 -13.39
C ASP A 127 6.56 5.17 -14.00
N LYS A 128 6.33 4.06 -13.27
CA LYS A 128 5.43 2.98 -13.73
C LYS A 128 3.96 3.34 -13.57
N MET A 129 3.58 4.02 -12.49
CA MET A 129 2.22 4.54 -12.32
C MET A 129 1.93 5.67 -13.32
N TRP A 130 2.84 6.63 -13.41
CA TRP A 130 2.66 7.91 -14.08
C TRP A 130 3.88 8.19 -14.98
N PRO A 131 3.95 7.61 -16.19
CA PRO A 131 5.13 7.76 -17.05
C PRO A 131 5.30 9.20 -17.54
N GLU A 132 4.23 9.84 -18.03
CA GLU A 132 4.27 11.18 -18.62
C GLU A 132 3.26 12.15 -17.99
N PRO A 133 3.52 13.47 -17.96
CA PRO A 133 2.50 14.45 -17.60
C PRO A 133 1.21 14.25 -18.41
N ASN A 134 0.06 14.39 -17.75
CA ASN A 134 -1.27 14.21 -18.35
C ASN A 134 -1.58 12.81 -18.92
N HIS A 135 -0.80 11.78 -18.59
CA HIS A 135 -1.06 10.41 -19.02
C HIS A 135 -2.42 9.88 -18.52
N PRO A 136 -3.18 9.09 -19.32
CA PRO A 136 -4.51 8.57 -18.94
C PRO A 136 -4.57 7.85 -17.59
N ASN A 137 -3.45 7.26 -17.15
CA ASN A 137 -3.28 6.65 -15.84
C ASN A 137 -3.66 7.58 -14.67
N LEU A 138 -3.59 8.91 -14.82
CA LEU A 138 -3.95 9.85 -13.75
C LEU A 138 -5.35 9.62 -13.18
N LYS A 139 -6.34 9.35 -14.04
CA LYS A 139 -7.71 9.05 -13.61
C LYS A 139 -7.80 7.71 -12.89
N VAL A 140 -7.01 6.72 -13.33
CA VAL A 140 -6.90 5.40 -12.70
C VAL A 140 -6.23 5.49 -11.33
N ILE A 141 -5.13 6.25 -11.21
CA ILE A 141 -4.41 6.50 -9.96
C ILE A 141 -5.30 7.23 -8.97
N GLY A 142 -5.98 8.30 -9.40
CA GLY A 142 -6.94 9.01 -8.57
C GLY A 142 -8.06 8.11 -8.05
N LYS A 143 -8.61 7.24 -8.92
CA LYS A 143 -9.59 6.23 -8.53
C LYS A 143 -9.01 5.23 -7.51
N ALA A 144 -7.85 4.65 -7.79
CA ALA A 144 -7.18 3.69 -6.93
C ALA A 144 -6.86 4.26 -5.53
N LEU A 145 -6.48 5.53 -5.44
CA LEU A 145 -6.16 6.20 -4.17
C LEU A 145 -7.40 6.72 -3.43
N HIS A 146 -8.59 6.69 -4.06
CA HIS A 146 -9.88 6.93 -3.42
C HIS A 146 -10.58 5.65 -2.96
N GLU A 147 -10.53 4.59 -3.76
CA GLU A 147 -11.14 3.29 -3.47
C GLU A 147 -10.17 2.44 -2.61
N VAL A 148 -10.27 2.63 -1.30
CA VAL A 148 -9.28 2.19 -0.29
C VAL A 148 -9.09 0.67 -0.21
N ASP A 149 -10.08 -0.13 -0.63
CA ASP A 149 -10.11 -1.57 -0.37
C ASP A 149 -9.17 -2.39 -1.27
N ASP A 150 -8.96 -1.97 -2.52
CA ASP A 150 -8.11 -2.68 -3.49
C ASP A 150 -7.38 -1.71 -4.47
N PRO A 151 -6.53 -0.79 -3.96
CA PRO A 151 -5.80 0.16 -4.80
C PRO A 151 -4.91 -0.54 -5.84
N VAL A 152 -4.23 -1.62 -5.46
CA VAL A 152 -3.31 -2.35 -6.35
C VAL A 152 -4.07 -3.13 -7.42
N GLY A 153 -5.17 -3.80 -7.08
CA GLY A 153 -5.98 -4.49 -8.08
C GLY A 153 -6.69 -3.53 -9.03
N ILE A 154 -7.06 -2.30 -8.60
CA ILE A 154 -7.54 -1.25 -9.52
C ILE A 154 -6.46 -0.89 -10.53
N LEU A 155 -5.23 -0.62 -10.07
CA LEU A 155 -4.09 -0.32 -10.95
C LEU A 155 -3.83 -1.49 -11.92
N LYS A 156 -3.75 -2.72 -11.42
CA LYS A 156 -3.50 -3.93 -12.21
C LYS A 156 -4.60 -4.22 -13.24
N ARG A 157 -5.88 -4.05 -12.89
CA ARG A 157 -7.03 -4.16 -13.82
C ARG A 157 -6.97 -3.16 -14.97
N ASN A 158 -6.22 -2.07 -14.82
CA ASN A 158 -6.01 -1.03 -15.83
C ASN A 158 -4.60 -1.09 -16.46
N GLY A 159 -3.88 -2.22 -16.34
CA GLY A 159 -2.57 -2.44 -16.96
C GLY A 159 -1.36 -1.87 -16.20
N ILE A 160 -1.57 -1.32 -15.00
CA ILE A 160 -0.51 -0.72 -14.16
C ILE A 160 -0.10 -1.74 -13.08
N ASP A 161 0.76 -2.71 -13.41
CA ASP A 161 1.19 -3.74 -12.47
C ASP A 161 2.42 -3.32 -11.65
N ILE A 162 2.22 -2.65 -10.52
CA ILE A 162 3.30 -2.15 -9.63
C ILE A 162 3.68 -3.11 -8.48
N GLU A 163 3.08 -4.30 -8.39
CA GLU A 163 3.35 -5.20 -7.25
C GLU A 163 4.83 -5.61 -7.11
N PRO A 164 5.62 -5.84 -8.19
CA PRO A 164 7.05 -6.11 -8.07
C PRO A 164 7.83 -4.95 -7.40
N GLU A 165 7.57 -3.71 -7.81
CA GLU A 165 8.20 -2.52 -7.26
C GLU A 165 7.75 -2.23 -5.82
N LEU A 166 6.47 -2.49 -5.51
CA LEU A 166 5.96 -2.39 -4.14
C LEU A 166 6.57 -3.45 -3.22
N GLU A 167 6.80 -4.68 -3.68
CA GLU A 167 7.42 -5.72 -2.85
C GLU A 167 8.92 -5.46 -2.64
N GLU A 168 9.65 -5.00 -3.66
CA GLU A 168 11.02 -4.49 -3.54
C GLU A 168 11.10 -3.36 -2.49
N PHE A 169 10.17 -2.40 -2.55
CA PHE A 169 10.10 -1.32 -1.56
C PHE A 169 9.73 -1.81 -0.15
N ARG A 170 8.81 -2.77 0.00
CA ARG A 170 8.46 -3.37 1.30
C ARG A 170 9.64 -4.12 1.92
N GLN A 171 10.41 -4.85 1.12
CA GLN A 171 11.62 -5.54 1.57
C GLN A 171 12.67 -4.53 2.05
N PHE A 172 12.87 -3.45 1.29
CA PHE A 172 13.74 -2.34 1.67
C PHE A 172 13.30 -1.67 2.99
N LEU A 173 12.00 -1.38 3.18
CA LEU A 173 11.48 -0.81 4.43
C LEU A 173 11.74 -1.71 5.64
N ALA A 174 11.60 -3.03 5.48
CA ALA A 174 11.88 -3.98 6.55
C ALA A 174 13.39 -4.01 6.88
N GLU A 175 14.27 -4.04 5.86
CA GLU A 175 15.73 -3.96 6.03
C GLU A 175 16.14 -2.74 6.87
N ILE A 176 15.70 -1.53 6.50
CA ILE A 176 16.09 -0.30 7.20
C ILE A 176 15.50 -0.19 8.62
N SER A 177 14.35 -0.83 8.86
CA SER A 177 13.74 -0.91 10.20
C SER A 177 14.44 -1.89 11.15
N GLY A 178 15.45 -2.64 10.67
CA GLY A 178 16.12 -3.69 11.44
C GLY A 178 15.24 -4.91 11.73
N LYS A 179 13.99 -4.93 11.25
CA LYS A 179 13.12 -6.10 11.34
C LYS A 179 13.60 -7.15 10.34
N LYS A 180 14.02 -8.32 10.84
CA LYS A 180 14.18 -9.49 9.98
C LYS A 180 12.87 -9.71 9.23
N ILE A 181 12.96 -9.72 7.91
CA ILE A 181 11.89 -10.29 7.07
C ILE A 181 11.93 -11.79 7.34
N GLU A 182 11.09 -12.26 8.26
CA GLU A 182 10.52 -13.58 8.03
C GLU A 182 9.80 -13.50 6.68
N PRO A 183 10.10 -14.37 5.70
CA PRO A 183 9.39 -14.36 4.44
C PRO A 183 7.91 -14.45 4.78
N LYS A 184 7.08 -13.56 4.18
CA LYS A 184 5.65 -13.53 4.46
C LYS A 184 5.07 -14.93 4.31
N LYS A 185 4.87 -15.64 5.42
CA LYS A 185 3.73 -16.54 5.53
C LYS A 185 2.54 -15.65 5.16
N PRO A 186 1.70 -16.06 4.19
CA PRO A 186 0.55 -15.25 3.81
C PRO A 186 -0.18 -14.87 5.10
N LYS A 187 -0.57 -13.58 5.23
CA LYS A 187 -1.37 -13.13 6.38
C LYS A 187 -2.43 -14.20 6.64
N PRO A 188 -2.59 -14.74 7.85
CA PRO A 188 -3.65 -15.70 8.10
C PRO A 188 -4.92 -15.03 7.64
N GLN A 189 -5.49 -15.54 6.56
CA GLN A 189 -6.83 -15.16 6.18
C GLN A 189 -7.66 -15.54 7.38
N THR A 190 -8.49 -14.63 7.90
CA THR A 190 -9.38 -14.98 9.01
C THR A 190 -10.40 -15.96 8.44
N ILE A 191 -10.08 -17.25 8.50
CA ILE A 191 -10.93 -18.33 8.02
C ILE A 191 -12.19 -18.28 8.88
N SER A 192 -13.35 -18.33 8.22
CA SER A 192 -14.62 -18.31 8.95
C SER A 192 -14.67 -19.48 9.95
N PRO A 193 -15.11 -19.27 11.20
CA PRO A 193 -15.34 -20.35 12.15
C PRO A 193 -16.22 -21.48 11.61
N GLU A 194 -17.13 -21.19 10.66
CA GLU A 194 -17.93 -22.23 9.97
C GLU A 194 -17.05 -23.17 9.12
N VAL A 195 -16.07 -22.63 8.40
CA VAL A 195 -15.16 -23.42 7.55
C VAL A 195 -14.23 -24.28 8.41
N LEU A 196 -13.73 -23.73 9.53
CA LEU A 196 -12.97 -24.48 10.53
C LEU A 196 -13.79 -25.60 11.15
N ALA A 197 -15.08 -25.37 11.46
CA ALA A 197 -15.96 -26.37 12.04
C ALA A 197 -16.18 -27.58 11.11
N ILE A 198 -16.33 -27.35 9.79
CA ILE A 198 -16.44 -28.42 8.80
C ILE A 198 -15.13 -29.23 8.74
N VAL A 199 -13.98 -28.56 8.73
CA VAL A 199 -12.65 -29.21 8.71
C VAL A 199 -12.43 -30.06 9.96
N MET A 200 -12.75 -29.54 11.15
CA MET A 200 -12.69 -30.30 12.40
C MET A 200 -13.65 -31.49 12.38
N GLY A 201 -14.88 -31.32 11.86
CA GLY A 201 -15.86 -32.39 11.71
C GLY A 201 -15.37 -33.53 10.81
N LEU A 202 -14.79 -33.21 9.66
CA LEU A 202 -14.19 -34.18 8.74
C LEU A 202 -13.01 -34.92 9.38
N LYS A 203 -12.16 -34.21 10.11
CA LYS A 203 -11.00 -34.79 10.83
C LYS A 203 -11.45 -35.75 11.94
N PHE A 204 -12.46 -35.39 12.75
CA PHE A 204 -13.03 -36.29 13.76
C PHE A 204 -13.76 -37.49 13.14
N ALA A 205 -14.37 -37.33 11.96
CA ALA A 205 -14.99 -38.41 11.19
C ALA A 205 -13.98 -39.27 10.39
N GLY A 206 -12.66 -39.06 10.58
CA GLY A 206 -11.60 -39.81 9.91
C GLY A 206 -11.62 -39.72 8.39
N TYR A 207 -12.15 -38.62 7.84
CA TYR A 207 -12.34 -38.43 6.39
C TYR A 207 -13.12 -39.56 5.69
N SER A 208 -14.07 -40.19 6.38
CA SER A 208 -14.93 -41.23 5.79
C SER A 208 -15.72 -40.72 4.57
N GLU A 209 -15.90 -41.56 3.54
CA GLU A 209 -16.58 -41.18 2.29
C GLU A 209 -17.99 -40.60 2.53
N GLU A 210 -18.71 -41.08 3.55
CA GLU A 210 -20.03 -40.55 3.92
C GLU A 210 -19.93 -39.12 4.50
N ALA A 211 -18.91 -38.84 5.31
CA ALA A 211 -18.66 -37.51 5.85
C ALA A 211 -18.18 -36.54 4.76
N LEU A 212 -17.31 -36.99 3.85
CA LEU A 212 -16.87 -36.22 2.68
C LEU A 212 -18.08 -35.83 1.82
N LYS A 213 -18.96 -36.77 1.46
CA LYS A 213 -20.16 -36.49 0.63
C LYS A 213 -21.10 -35.48 1.30
N LYS A 214 -21.35 -35.61 2.60
CA LYS A 214 -22.20 -34.65 3.35
C LYS A 214 -21.57 -33.27 3.40
N ALA A 215 -20.25 -33.18 3.59
CA ALA A 215 -19.54 -31.91 3.54
C ALA A 215 -19.58 -31.27 2.14
N GLU A 216 -19.45 -32.04 1.04
CA GLU A 216 -19.60 -31.49 -0.31
C GLU A 216 -21.00 -30.89 -0.55
N GLU A 217 -22.06 -31.60 -0.13
CA GLU A 217 -23.45 -31.14 -0.23
C GLU A 217 -23.69 -29.85 0.59
N GLU A 218 -23.19 -29.80 1.84
CA GLU A 218 -23.31 -28.63 2.72
C GLU A 218 -22.52 -27.42 2.18
N ILE A 219 -21.29 -27.63 1.72
CA ILE A 219 -20.44 -26.57 1.15
C ILE A 219 -21.06 -26.00 -0.12
N LEU A 220 -21.61 -26.82 -1.00
CA LEU A 220 -22.31 -26.34 -2.20
C LEU A 220 -23.54 -25.50 -1.84
N SER A 221 -24.39 -25.98 -0.92
CA SER A 221 -25.56 -25.23 -0.45
C SER A 221 -25.18 -23.89 0.21
N LYS A 222 -24.06 -23.87 0.97
CA LYS A 222 -23.50 -22.63 1.53
C LYS A 222 -23.04 -21.67 0.44
N ILE A 223 -22.30 -22.13 -0.57
CA ILE A 223 -21.89 -21.29 -1.71
C ILE A 223 -23.10 -20.68 -2.40
N ASP A 224 -24.13 -21.47 -2.72
CA ASP A 224 -25.34 -21.00 -3.39
C ASP A 224 -26.03 -19.89 -2.55
N SER A 225 -26.19 -20.09 -1.24
CA SER A 225 -26.78 -19.09 -0.34
C SER A 225 -25.96 -17.79 -0.20
N LEU A 226 -24.65 -17.84 -0.48
CA LEU A 226 -23.76 -16.69 -0.41
C LEU A 226 -23.76 -15.88 -1.71
N LEU A 227 -24.14 -16.46 -2.85
CA LEU A 227 -24.23 -15.76 -4.13
C LEU A 227 -25.30 -14.65 -4.12
N ASP A 228 -26.37 -14.82 -3.35
CA ASP A 228 -27.44 -13.83 -3.18
C ASP A 228 -26.94 -12.48 -2.64
N ASN A 229 -25.81 -12.48 -1.92
CA ASN A 229 -25.20 -11.28 -1.31
C ASN A 229 -23.82 -10.96 -1.93
N TYR A 230 -23.57 -11.40 -3.17
CA TYR A 230 -22.36 -11.04 -3.91
C TYR A 230 -22.37 -9.54 -4.29
N PRO A 231 -21.26 -8.79 -4.13
CA PRO A 231 -19.88 -9.23 -3.89
C PRO A 231 -19.44 -9.27 -2.42
N GLU A 232 -20.29 -8.92 -1.46
CA GLU A 232 -19.92 -8.76 -0.04
C GLU A 232 -19.43 -10.09 0.58
N THR A 233 -19.90 -11.21 0.05
CA THR A 233 -19.56 -12.59 0.46
C THR A 233 -18.33 -13.19 -0.23
N THR A 234 -17.66 -12.47 -1.15
CA THR A 234 -16.62 -13.02 -2.06
C THR A 234 -15.52 -13.81 -1.34
N GLN A 235 -15.02 -13.30 -0.20
CA GLN A 235 -13.95 -13.98 0.55
C GLN A 235 -14.41 -15.34 1.11
N LEU A 236 -15.65 -15.41 1.63
CA LEU A 236 -16.21 -16.62 2.22
C LEU A 236 -16.53 -17.67 1.15
N ILE A 237 -17.06 -17.23 0.00
CA ILE A 237 -17.20 -18.08 -1.20
C ILE A 237 -15.83 -18.67 -1.60
N GLY A 238 -14.77 -17.85 -1.56
CA GLY A 238 -13.40 -18.30 -1.83
C GLY A 238 -12.91 -19.39 -0.87
N HIS A 239 -13.18 -19.28 0.43
CA HIS A 239 -12.85 -20.31 1.43
C HIS A 239 -13.61 -21.61 1.19
N TYR A 240 -14.93 -21.53 0.99
CA TYR A 240 -15.76 -22.70 0.70
C TYR A 240 -15.36 -23.40 -0.60
N ALA A 241 -15.11 -22.65 -1.68
CA ALA A 241 -14.66 -23.21 -2.96
C ALA A 241 -13.27 -23.88 -2.86
N ALA A 242 -12.36 -23.31 -2.06
CA ALA A 242 -11.05 -23.92 -1.81
C ALA A 242 -11.17 -25.23 -1.00
N LEU A 243 -11.97 -25.24 0.07
CA LEU A 243 -12.23 -26.44 0.87
C LEU A 243 -12.87 -27.56 0.01
N LEU A 244 -13.89 -27.23 -0.78
CA LEU A 244 -14.54 -28.16 -1.70
C LEU A 244 -13.54 -28.80 -2.68
N ARG A 245 -12.61 -28.01 -3.23
CA ARG A 245 -11.60 -28.52 -4.15
C ARG A 245 -10.58 -29.45 -3.51
N LEU A 246 -10.22 -29.24 -2.24
CA LEU A 246 -9.32 -30.13 -1.52
C LEU A 246 -10.01 -31.46 -1.16
N ILE A 247 -11.29 -31.40 -0.74
CA ILE A 247 -12.14 -32.58 -0.50
C ILE A 247 -12.27 -33.44 -1.77
N GLN A 248 -12.69 -32.84 -2.89
CA GLN A 248 -12.87 -33.53 -4.18
C GLN A 248 -11.59 -34.20 -4.70
N ARG A 249 -10.42 -33.63 -4.38
CA ARG A 249 -9.11 -34.17 -4.78
C ARG A 249 -8.48 -35.09 -3.75
N LYS A 250 -9.10 -35.25 -2.58
CA LYS A 250 -8.58 -36.00 -1.43
C LYS A 250 -7.20 -35.50 -0.96
N GLU A 251 -6.93 -34.19 -1.11
CA GLU A 251 -5.70 -33.51 -0.69
C GLU A 251 -5.75 -33.17 0.82
N PHE A 252 -5.92 -34.17 1.69
CA PHE A 252 -6.22 -33.97 3.12
C PHE A 252 -5.08 -33.32 3.93
N GLU A 253 -3.81 -33.66 3.66
CA GLU A 253 -2.66 -33.03 4.31
C GLU A 253 -2.67 -31.50 4.08
N ARG A 254 -2.95 -31.10 2.84
CA ARG A 254 -3.03 -29.69 2.42
C ARG A 254 -4.28 -28.98 2.92
N LEU A 255 -5.36 -29.72 3.17
CA LEU A 255 -6.56 -29.22 3.85
C LEU A 255 -6.24 -28.87 5.32
N GLU A 256 -5.45 -29.69 6.01
CA GLU A 256 -4.97 -29.37 7.37
C GLU A 256 -3.92 -28.24 7.37
N GLU A 257 -3.03 -28.15 6.38
CA GLU A 257 -2.10 -27.01 6.26
C GLU A 257 -2.79 -25.65 6.04
N LEU A 258 -3.93 -25.65 5.35
CA LEU A 258 -4.65 -24.42 4.96
C LEU A 258 -5.78 -24.04 5.93
N PHE A 259 -6.34 -25.00 6.67
CA PHE A 259 -7.55 -24.80 7.49
C PHE A 259 -7.54 -25.52 8.86
N GLY A 260 -6.43 -26.16 9.26
CA GLY A 260 -6.28 -26.90 10.52
C GLY A 260 -5.66 -26.11 11.68
#